data_AF-A0A7X7B702-F1
#
_entry.id   AF-A0A7X7B702-F1
#
_cell.length_a   1.000
_cell.length_b   1.000
_cell.length_c   1.000
_cell.angle_alpha   90.00
_cell.angle_beta   90.00
_cell.angle_gamma   90.00
#
_symmetry.space_group_name_H-M   'P 1'
#
loop_
_entity.id
_entity.type
_entity.pdbx_description
1 polymer ?
#
loop_
_entity_poly.entity_id
_entity_poly.type
_entity_poly.pdbx_seq_one_letter_code
_entity_poly.pdbx_strand_id
1 'polypeptide(L)'
;DLWSVPFRPDRGDIYRNLAENVPDAVLEPIEVFRNDDGKYYKDQYAPVGLYHMSPTTCKHLEAVIKYLNWLATKEPAWTLSWGIESEHYRLVNGAPVPIDVEHNKNTLTYINLDLNLMFAGGDHYPLPPEVSRELIKHTYGELGETAAKAHDTAGKDAIPQLLFDKTLEVQSKYAPELNNTFKEYWVKLIINEDFESTWQEFMKEFKEKGIDEVINERIEYYNTYVKK
;
A
#
# COMPACT_ATOMS: atom_id res chain seq x y z
N ASP A 1 1.09 2.63 -3.12
CA ASP A 1 2.24 1.74 -3.45
C ASP A 1 2.48 1.47 -4.94
N LEU A 2 2.43 2.47 -5.80
CA LEU A 2 2.79 2.29 -7.22
C LEU A 2 4.12 2.95 -7.62
N TRP A 3 4.78 3.62 -6.67
CA TRP A 3 6.03 4.36 -6.92
C TRP A 3 7.14 3.45 -7.45
N SER A 4 7.16 2.18 -7.05
CA SER A 4 8.21 1.21 -7.41
C SER A 4 7.98 0.52 -8.75
N VAL A 5 6.75 0.55 -9.29
CA VAL A 5 6.36 -0.20 -10.50
C VAL A 5 7.30 0.04 -11.69
N PRO A 6 7.72 1.28 -11.99
CA PRO A 6 8.62 1.52 -13.11
C PRO A 6 9.97 0.79 -13.02
N PHE A 7 10.40 0.45 -11.80
CA PHE A 7 11.73 -0.11 -11.52
C PHE A 7 11.71 -1.64 -11.27
N ARG A 8 10.54 -2.27 -11.36
CA ARG A 8 10.33 -3.67 -10.95
C ARG A 8 10.47 -4.64 -12.13
N PRO A 9 11.41 -5.62 -12.07
CA PRO A 9 11.54 -6.64 -13.12
C PRO A 9 10.28 -7.50 -13.28
N ASP A 10 9.60 -7.83 -12.18
CA ASP A 10 8.34 -8.61 -12.17
C ASP A 10 7.14 -7.86 -12.76
N ARG A 11 7.30 -6.56 -13.04
CA ARG A 11 6.29 -5.69 -13.65
C ARG A 11 6.68 -5.22 -15.04
N GLY A 12 7.56 -5.95 -15.70
CA GLY A 12 7.97 -5.69 -17.08
C GLY A 12 9.07 -4.64 -17.22
N ASP A 13 9.83 -4.35 -16.15
CA ASP A 13 11.06 -3.54 -16.17
C ASP A 13 10.95 -2.25 -17.00
N ILE A 14 9.89 -1.47 -16.74
CA ILE A 14 9.44 -0.35 -17.59
C ILE A 14 10.57 0.66 -17.82
N TYR A 15 11.32 1.04 -16.78
CA TYR A 15 12.40 2.01 -16.91
C TYR A 15 13.52 1.46 -17.79
N ARG A 16 14.00 0.23 -17.55
CA ARG A 16 15.08 -0.33 -18.37
C ARG A 16 14.67 -0.49 -19.81
N ASN A 17 13.45 -0.98 -20.07
CA ASN A 17 12.90 -1.07 -21.41
C ASN A 17 12.82 0.32 -22.09
N LEU A 18 12.45 1.37 -21.36
CA LEU A 18 12.48 2.73 -21.90
C LEU A 18 13.89 3.17 -22.27
N ALA A 19 14.87 2.96 -21.38
CA ALA A 19 16.26 3.35 -21.61
C ALA A 19 16.91 2.56 -22.78
N GLU A 20 16.55 1.28 -22.97
CA GLU A 20 17.04 0.48 -24.09
C GLU A 20 16.51 0.99 -25.45
N ASN A 21 15.25 1.43 -25.49
CA ASN A 21 14.61 1.88 -26.73
C ASN A 21 14.81 3.38 -27.01
N VAL A 22 14.99 4.18 -25.96
CA VAL A 22 15.20 5.63 -26.03
C VAL A 22 16.30 6.01 -25.02
N PRO A 23 17.59 5.91 -25.40
CA PRO A 23 18.71 6.04 -24.47
C PRO A 23 18.78 7.35 -23.67
N ASP A 24 18.27 8.44 -24.24
CA ASP A 24 18.25 9.76 -23.59
C ASP A 24 16.99 10.00 -22.75
N ALA A 25 16.06 9.04 -22.70
CA ALA A 25 14.83 9.18 -21.92
C ALA A 25 15.09 8.95 -20.43
N VAL A 26 14.48 9.80 -19.60
CA VAL A 26 14.55 9.75 -18.14
C VAL A 26 13.13 9.73 -17.58
N LEU A 27 12.82 8.79 -16.69
CA LEU A 27 11.62 8.90 -15.86
C LEU A 27 11.95 9.67 -14.59
N GLU A 28 11.18 10.73 -14.36
CA GLU A 28 11.32 11.63 -13.23
C GLU A 28 10.03 11.61 -12.41
N PRO A 29 10.08 11.34 -11.09
CA PRO A 29 8.90 11.48 -10.24
C PRO A 29 8.53 12.96 -10.11
N ILE A 30 7.28 13.29 -10.46
CA ILE A 30 6.76 14.66 -10.43
C ILE A 30 5.45 14.74 -9.66
N GLU A 31 5.21 15.90 -9.04
CA GLU A 31 3.92 16.24 -8.45
C GLU A 31 3.11 17.06 -9.46
N VAL A 32 1.90 16.59 -9.80
CA VAL A 32 1.14 17.13 -10.95
C VAL A 32 -0.10 17.94 -10.56
N PHE A 33 -0.89 17.49 -9.58
CA PHE A 33 -2.18 18.12 -9.24
C PHE A 33 -2.07 18.84 -7.90
N ARG A 34 -1.64 20.11 -7.95
CA ARG A 34 -1.56 20.99 -6.77
C ARG A 34 -2.96 21.45 -6.38
N ASN A 35 -3.31 21.30 -5.10
CA ASN A 35 -4.57 21.77 -4.53
C ASN A 35 -4.46 23.25 -4.11
N ASP A 36 -5.60 23.89 -3.82
CA ASP A 36 -5.67 25.31 -3.44
C ASP A 36 -4.90 25.64 -2.15
N ASP A 37 -4.76 24.67 -1.25
CA ASP A 37 -3.95 24.78 -0.04
C ASP A 37 -2.44 24.59 -0.28
N GLY A 38 -2.07 24.36 -1.54
CA GLY A 38 -0.71 24.21 -2.00
C GLY A 38 -0.13 22.80 -1.92
N LYS A 39 -0.91 21.80 -1.47
CA LYS A 39 -0.48 20.41 -1.30
C LYS A 39 -0.80 19.51 -2.50
N TYR A 40 -0.15 18.36 -2.57
CA TYR A 40 -0.37 17.35 -3.61
C TYR A 40 -0.90 16.06 -2.98
N TYR A 41 -2.19 16.02 -2.67
CA TYR A 41 -2.78 14.87 -1.98
C TYR A 41 -2.68 13.56 -2.78
N LYS A 42 -2.29 12.50 -2.07
CA LYS A 42 -2.12 11.13 -2.60
C LYS A 42 -2.76 10.14 -1.61
N ASP A 43 -3.30 9.05 -2.12
CA ASP A 43 -3.81 7.97 -1.26
C ASP A 43 -2.65 7.15 -0.69
N GLN A 44 -2.71 6.86 0.61
CA GLN A 44 -1.79 5.96 1.31
C GLN A 44 -2.59 4.80 1.90
N TYR A 45 -2.06 3.58 1.74
CA TYR A 45 -2.67 2.43 2.38
C TYR A 45 -2.76 2.63 3.89
N ALA A 46 -3.82 2.08 4.46
CA ALA A 46 -3.93 2.01 5.91
C ALA A 46 -2.72 1.24 6.49
N PRO A 47 -2.30 1.51 7.74
CA PRO A 47 -1.18 0.82 8.38
C PRO A 47 -1.49 -0.63 8.76
N VAL A 48 -2.53 -1.24 8.17
CA VAL A 48 -2.97 -2.62 8.40
C VAL A 48 -3.12 -3.33 7.06
N GLY A 49 -2.47 -4.48 6.91
CA GLY A 49 -2.50 -5.29 5.70
C GLY A 49 -3.49 -6.44 5.79
N LEU A 50 -3.15 -7.47 6.58
CA LEU A 50 -3.96 -8.68 6.78
C LEU A 50 -4.46 -8.78 8.23
N TYR A 51 -5.65 -9.34 8.40
CA TYR A 51 -6.22 -9.65 9.72
C TYR A 51 -5.95 -11.11 10.10
N HIS A 52 -5.42 -11.32 11.30
CA HIS A 52 -5.28 -12.65 11.90
C HIS A 52 -6.54 -13.03 12.67
N MET A 53 -7.03 -14.25 12.46
CA MET A 53 -8.24 -14.74 13.11
C MET A 53 -7.95 -16.06 13.82
N SER A 54 -8.42 -16.19 15.06
CA SER A 54 -8.50 -17.47 15.76
C SER A 54 -9.96 -17.94 15.77
N PRO A 55 -10.26 -19.17 15.35
CA PRO A 55 -11.63 -19.67 15.39
C PRO A 55 -12.13 -19.83 16.83
N THR A 56 -13.45 -19.77 17.01
CA THR A 56 -14.11 -19.98 18.32
C THR A 56 -13.88 -21.37 18.91
N THR A 57 -13.46 -22.33 18.09
CA THR A 57 -13.11 -23.69 18.50
C THR A 57 -11.68 -23.83 19.06
N CYS A 58 -10.88 -22.77 19.05
CA CYS A 58 -9.51 -22.79 19.57
C CYS A 58 -9.48 -23.05 21.08
N LYS A 59 -8.79 -24.11 21.49
CA LYS A 59 -8.66 -24.50 22.90
C LYS A 59 -7.52 -23.79 23.64
N HIS A 60 -6.68 -23.04 22.92
CA HIS A 60 -5.44 -22.45 23.43
C HIS A 60 -5.27 -20.99 23.00
N LEU A 61 -6.29 -20.17 23.21
CA LEU A 61 -6.28 -18.75 22.81
C LEU A 61 -5.08 -17.98 23.39
N GLU A 62 -4.71 -18.24 24.64
CA GLU A 62 -3.55 -17.61 25.27
C GLU A 62 -2.24 -17.90 24.52
N ALA A 63 -2.05 -19.13 24.03
CA ALA A 63 -0.86 -19.51 23.28
C ALA A 63 -0.81 -18.78 21.92
N VAL A 64 -1.96 -18.62 21.25
CA VAL A 64 -2.06 -17.85 20.00
C VAL A 64 -1.59 -16.42 20.22
N ILE A 65 -2.11 -15.74 21.25
CA ILE A 65 -1.74 -14.35 21.53
C ILE A 65 -0.27 -14.23 21.95
N LYS A 66 0.24 -15.14 22.78
CA LYS A 66 1.68 -15.17 23.15
C LYS A 66 2.57 -15.36 21.93
N TYR A 67 2.18 -16.22 20.99
CA TYR A 67 2.92 -16.45 19.76
C TYR A 67 2.95 -15.20 18.87
N LEU A 68 1.80 -14.57 18.61
CA LEU A 68 1.73 -13.32 17.85
C LEU A 68 2.52 -12.18 18.51
N ASN A 69 2.44 -12.07 19.84
CA ASN A 69 3.22 -11.10 20.60
C ASN A 69 4.73 -11.37 20.49
N TRP A 70 5.14 -12.64 20.53
CA TRP A 70 6.54 -13.02 20.30
C TRP A 70 6.98 -12.66 18.87
N LEU A 71 6.19 -12.97 17.84
CA LEU A 71 6.48 -12.60 16.45
C LEU A 71 6.63 -11.09 16.24
N ALA A 72 5.94 -10.27 17.06
CA ALA A 72 6.06 -8.82 17.02
C ALA A 72 7.33 -8.26 17.68
N THR A 73 8.11 -9.10 18.38
CA THR A 73 9.41 -8.69 18.93
C THR A 73 10.47 -8.56 17.84
N LYS A 74 11.49 -7.74 18.10
CA LYS A 74 12.50 -7.37 17.08
C LYS A 74 13.17 -8.57 16.42
N GLU A 75 13.64 -9.54 17.20
CA GLU A 75 14.44 -10.65 16.69
C GLU A 75 13.67 -11.56 15.69
N PRO A 76 12.50 -12.14 16.03
CA PRO A 76 11.74 -12.94 15.08
C PRO A 76 11.22 -12.10 13.90
N ALA A 77 10.76 -10.86 14.14
CA ALA A 77 10.30 -9.99 13.06
C ALA A 77 11.42 -9.68 12.05
N TRP A 78 12.62 -9.36 12.54
CA TRP A 78 13.78 -9.11 11.71
C TRP A 78 14.22 -10.34 10.95
N THR A 79 14.29 -11.49 11.62
CA THR A 79 14.71 -12.76 11.03
C THR A 79 13.73 -13.21 9.95
N LEU A 80 12.43 -13.10 10.21
CA LEU A 80 11.41 -13.44 9.23
C LEU A 80 11.45 -12.49 8.03
N SER A 81 11.75 -11.20 8.25
CA SER A 81 11.84 -10.22 7.17
C SER A 81 13.09 -10.39 6.30
N TRP A 82 14.25 -10.59 6.92
CA TRP A 82 15.55 -10.43 6.26
C TRP A 82 16.40 -11.70 6.25
N GLY A 83 16.03 -12.72 7.04
CA GLY A 83 16.79 -13.94 7.21
C GLY A 83 17.97 -13.77 8.17
N ILE A 84 19.04 -14.49 7.89
CA ILE A 84 20.27 -14.59 8.69
C ILE A 84 21.36 -13.70 8.07
N GLU A 85 22.04 -12.90 8.88
CA GLU A 85 23.15 -12.06 8.42
C GLU A 85 24.32 -12.92 7.89
N SER A 86 25.00 -12.46 6.86
CA SER A 86 26.07 -13.17 6.11
C SER A 86 25.60 -14.35 5.25
N GLU A 87 24.36 -14.81 5.40
CA GLU A 87 23.73 -15.81 4.52
C GLU A 87 22.74 -15.14 3.56
N HIS A 88 21.77 -14.42 4.12
CA HIS A 88 20.67 -13.82 3.37
C HIS A 88 20.90 -12.34 3.06
N TYR A 89 21.47 -11.61 4.01
CA TYR A 89 21.72 -10.17 3.90
C TYR A 89 23.04 -9.77 4.56
N ARG A 90 23.53 -8.58 4.20
CA ARG A 90 24.61 -7.86 4.89
C ARG A 90 24.11 -6.47 5.27
N LEU A 91 24.64 -5.90 6.35
CA LEU A 91 24.32 -4.53 6.71
C LEU A 91 25.15 -3.54 5.91
N VAL A 92 24.49 -2.59 5.24
CA VAL A 92 25.11 -1.41 4.63
C VAL A 92 24.43 -0.18 5.21
N ASN A 93 25.15 0.62 6.00
CA ASN A 93 24.59 1.78 6.72
C ASN A 93 23.32 1.43 7.53
N GLY A 94 23.28 0.22 8.12
CA GLY A 94 22.13 -0.30 8.87
C GLY A 94 21.03 -0.94 8.01
N ALA A 95 21.08 -0.81 6.68
CA ALA A 95 20.11 -1.42 5.78
C ALA A 95 20.46 -2.90 5.51
N PRO A 96 19.49 -3.83 5.62
CA PRO A 96 19.71 -5.25 5.33
C PRO A 96 19.69 -5.50 3.83
N VAL A 97 20.83 -5.32 3.17
CA VAL A 97 20.97 -5.50 1.71
C VAL A 97 21.12 -6.99 1.39
N PRO A 98 20.28 -7.58 0.52
CA PRO A 98 20.41 -8.97 0.11
C PRO A 98 21.81 -9.29 -0.44
N ILE A 99 22.35 -10.46 -0.06
CA ILE A 99 23.63 -10.96 -0.60
C ILE A 99 23.39 -11.62 -1.96
N ASP A 100 22.43 -12.56 -2.00
CA ASP A 100 22.03 -13.28 -3.20
C ASP A 100 20.49 -13.38 -3.24
N VAL A 101 19.88 -12.66 -4.19
CA VAL A 101 18.43 -12.61 -4.35
C VAL A 101 17.86 -13.96 -4.80
N GLU A 102 18.58 -14.73 -5.63
CA GLU A 102 18.12 -16.05 -6.10
C GLU A 102 18.23 -17.10 -5.00
N HIS A 103 19.27 -17.03 -4.17
CA HIS A 103 19.34 -17.84 -2.95
C HIS A 103 18.15 -17.54 -2.04
N ASN A 104 17.92 -16.26 -1.70
CA ASN A 104 16.83 -15.84 -0.84
C ASN A 104 15.46 -16.23 -1.38
N LYS A 105 15.27 -16.23 -2.71
CA LYS A 105 14.03 -16.72 -3.34
C LYS A 105 13.69 -18.15 -2.93
N ASN A 106 14.69 -19.01 -2.77
CA ASN A 106 14.51 -20.43 -2.50
C ASN A 106 14.65 -20.81 -1.02
N THR A 107 15.24 -19.94 -0.18
CA THR A 107 15.51 -20.24 1.23
C THR A 107 14.74 -19.36 2.21
N LEU A 108 14.27 -18.18 1.77
CA LEU A 108 13.61 -17.19 2.64
C LEU A 108 12.27 -16.74 2.07
N THR A 109 12.24 -16.14 0.88
CA THR A 109 11.07 -15.38 0.42
C THR A 109 9.94 -16.24 -0.11
N TYR A 110 10.18 -17.50 -0.51
CA TYR A 110 9.12 -18.39 -1.02
C TYR A 110 8.00 -18.68 0.00
N ILE A 111 8.31 -18.63 1.30
CA ILE A 111 7.38 -18.92 2.40
C ILE A 111 7.15 -17.71 3.31
N ASN A 112 7.78 -16.57 2.99
CA ASN A 112 7.78 -15.39 3.84
C ASN A 112 6.36 -14.88 4.13
N LEU A 113 5.48 -14.89 3.12
CA LEU A 113 4.08 -14.47 3.28
C LEU A 113 3.29 -15.30 4.31
N ASP A 114 3.65 -16.57 4.48
CA ASP A 114 2.95 -17.49 5.39
C ASP A 114 3.54 -17.47 6.81
N LEU A 115 4.85 -17.19 6.95
CA LEU A 115 5.53 -17.17 8.25
C LEU A 115 5.58 -15.79 8.89
N ASN A 116 5.72 -14.73 8.09
CA ASN A 116 5.82 -13.35 8.58
C ASN A 116 4.44 -12.74 8.85
N LEU A 117 3.71 -13.36 9.78
CA LEU A 117 2.32 -12.99 10.08
C LEU A 117 2.19 -11.51 10.45
N MET A 118 3.15 -10.93 11.17
CA MET A 118 3.06 -9.53 11.62
C MET A 118 3.28 -8.50 10.50
N PHE A 119 4.02 -8.87 9.45
CA PHE A 119 4.40 -7.99 8.34
C PHE A 119 4.14 -8.71 7.01
N ALA A 120 2.95 -9.28 6.84
CA ALA A 120 2.61 -10.02 5.63
C ALA A 120 2.42 -9.08 4.43
N GLY A 121 2.68 -9.58 3.21
CA GLY A 121 2.40 -8.86 1.95
C GLY A 121 3.60 -8.17 1.28
N GLY A 122 4.83 -8.43 1.75
CA GLY A 122 6.04 -7.78 1.24
C GLY A 122 6.50 -6.59 2.09
N ASP A 123 5.75 -6.28 3.16
CA ASP A 123 6.22 -5.40 4.22
C ASP A 123 7.26 -6.13 5.06
N HIS A 124 8.33 -5.42 5.40
CA HIS A 124 9.38 -5.97 6.24
C HIS A 124 9.31 -5.29 7.60
N TYR A 125 10.05 -5.83 8.58
CA TYR A 125 10.25 -5.18 9.86
C TYR A 125 10.56 -3.70 9.65
N PRO A 126 9.82 -2.78 10.29
CA PRO A 126 9.91 -1.35 9.99
C PRO A 126 11.31 -0.83 10.29
N LEU A 127 11.91 -0.18 9.30
CA LEU A 127 13.22 0.44 9.38
C LEU A 127 13.06 1.96 9.58
N PRO A 128 14.00 2.63 10.27
CA PRO A 128 14.07 4.09 10.26
C PRO A 128 14.05 4.65 8.83
N PRO A 129 13.47 5.84 8.58
CA PRO A 129 13.31 6.38 7.21
C PRO A 129 14.62 6.44 6.42
N GLU A 130 15.71 6.84 7.05
CA GLU A 130 17.04 6.92 6.45
C GLU A 130 17.59 5.54 6.04
N VAL A 131 17.31 4.51 6.84
CA VAL A 131 17.72 3.12 6.58
C VAL A 131 16.84 2.51 5.48
N SER A 132 15.52 2.78 5.51
CA SER A 132 14.58 2.39 4.45
C SER A 132 15.01 3.00 3.11
N ARG A 133 15.38 4.28 3.12
CA ARG A 133 15.87 4.98 1.92
C ARG A 133 17.13 4.31 1.37
N GLU A 134 18.08 3.98 2.24
CA GLU A 134 19.30 3.30 1.83
C GLU A 134 19.03 1.92 1.23
N LEU A 135 18.11 1.15 1.83
CA LEU A 135 17.68 -0.14 1.30
C LEU A 135 17.07 0.01 -0.11
N ILE A 136 16.22 1.00 -0.33
CA ILE A 136 15.64 1.29 -1.65
C ILE A 136 16.74 1.56 -2.68
N LYS A 137 17.73 2.39 -2.33
CA LYS A 137 18.85 2.69 -3.24
C LYS A 137 19.59 1.42 -3.65
N HIS A 138 19.91 0.55 -2.70
CA HIS A 138 20.58 -0.72 -3.00
C HIS A 138 19.71 -1.68 -3.79
N THR A 139 18.40 -1.71 -3.53
CA THR A 139 17.45 -2.59 -4.23
C THR A 139 17.39 -2.30 -5.72
N TYR A 140 17.47 -1.02 -6.11
CA TYR A 140 17.36 -0.60 -7.50
C TYR A 140 18.68 -0.18 -8.17
N GLY A 141 19.82 -0.32 -7.47
CA GLY A 141 21.16 -0.10 -8.02
C GLY A 141 21.34 1.28 -8.63
N GLU A 142 21.67 1.34 -9.93
CA GLU A 142 21.86 2.61 -10.67
C GLU A 142 20.61 3.50 -10.69
N LEU A 143 19.41 2.90 -10.63
CA LEU A 143 18.14 3.62 -10.53
C LEU A 143 17.77 3.96 -9.08
N GLY A 144 18.63 3.61 -8.11
CA GLY A 144 18.39 3.72 -6.68
C GLY A 144 18.02 5.13 -6.21
N GLU A 145 18.73 6.15 -6.67
CA GLU A 145 18.41 7.54 -6.31
C GLU A 145 17.06 7.99 -6.87
N THR A 146 16.76 7.65 -8.11
CA THR A 146 15.47 7.96 -8.74
C THR A 146 14.32 7.21 -8.06
N ALA A 147 14.52 5.95 -7.71
CA ALA A 147 13.55 5.14 -6.98
C ALA A 147 13.31 5.70 -5.56
N ALA A 148 14.38 6.10 -4.86
CA ALA A 148 14.28 6.73 -3.55
C ALA A 148 13.55 8.08 -3.62
N LYS A 149 13.80 8.89 -4.66
CA LYS A 149 13.06 10.14 -4.92
C LYS A 149 11.58 9.87 -5.23
N ALA A 150 11.28 8.81 -5.98
CA ALA A 150 9.90 8.42 -6.29
C ALA A 150 9.16 7.99 -5.03
N HIS A 151 9.81 7.22 -4.15
CA HIS A 151 9.28 6.87 -2.83
C HIS A 151 8.96 8.11 -1.99
N ASP A 152 9.89 9.06 -1.85
CA ASP A 152 9.66 10.28 -1.08
C ASP A 152 8.50 11.11 -1.65
N THR A 153 8.47 11.25 -2.98
CA THR A 153 7.44 12.01 -3.68
C THR A 153 6.06 11.38 -3.49
N ALA A 154 5.98 10.05 -3.51
CA ALA A 154 4.75 9.32 -3.26
C ALA A 154 4.26 9.43 -1.80
N GLY A 155 5.18 9.51 -0.83
CA GLY A 155 4.86 9.68 0.59
C GLY A 155 4.52 11.12 1.00
N LYS A 156 4.98 12.12 0.24
CA LYS A 156 4.70 13.53 0.52
C LYS A 156 3.22 13.86 0.32
N ASP A 157 2.62 14.54 1.30
CA ASP A 157 1.20 14.92 1.35
C ASP A 157 0.24 13.73 1.21
N ALA A 158 0.72 12.50 1.46
CA ALA A 158 -0.11 11.31 1.39
C ALA A 158 -1.05 11.24 2.60
N ILE A 159 -2.29 10.83 2.37
CA ILE A 159 -3.32 10.69 3.40
C ILE A 159 -3.64 9.21 3.56
N PRO A 160 -3.48 8.63 4.76
CA PRO A 160 -3.84 7.23 5.00
C PRO A 160 -5.35 7.04 4.90
N GLN A 161 -5.75 5.91 4.34
CA GLN A 161 -7.15 5.48 4.35
C GLN A 161 -7.70 5.42 5.77
N LEU A 162 -8.95 5.85 5.93
CA LEU A 162 -9.62 5.82 7.23
C LEU A 162 -10.00 4.38 7.59
N LEU A 163 -9.57 3.93 8.77
CA LEU A 163 -9.94 2.63 9.33
C LEU A 163 -11.24 2.70 10.13
N PHE A 164 -12.12 1.75 9.86
CA PHE A 164 -13.36 1.53 10.61
C PHE A 164 -13.18 0.28 11.49
N ASP A 165 -13.36 0.42 12.79
CA ASP A 165 -13.19 -0.66 13.78
C ASP A 165 -14.47 -1.50 13.96
N LYS A 166 -15.54 -1.13 13.27
CA LYS A 166 -16.81 -1.84 13.22
C LYS A 166 -17.41 -1.79 11.83
N THR A 167 -18.31 -2.73 11.57
CA THR A 167 -19.13 -2.71 10.36
C THR A 167 -19.95 -1.43 10.28
N LEU A 168 -19.90 -0.80 9.12
CA LEU A 168 -20.80 0.28 8.73
C LEU A 168 -22.00 -0.36 8.03
N GLU A 169 -23.13 -0.44 8.72
CA GLU A 169 -24.30 -1.22 8.29
C GLU A 169 -24.97 -0.57 7.07
N VAL A 170 -25.07 0.77 7.06
CA VAL A 170 -25.65 1.51 5.93
C VAL A 170 -24.73 1.40 4.71
N GLN A 171 -23.42 1.57 4.89
CA GLN A 171 -22.44 1.32 3.83
C GLN A 171 -22.56 -0.11 3.29
N SER A 172 -22.61 -1.12 4.16
CA SER A 172 -22.66 -2.53 3.75
C SER A 172 -23.91 -2.85 2.93
N LYS A 173 -25.05 -2.22 3.29
CA LYS A 173 -26.31 -2.35 2.56
C LYS A 173 -26.24 -1.74 1.15
N TYR A 174 -25.69 -0.54 0.99
CA TYR A 174 -25.75 0.21 -0.27
C TYR A 174 -24.51 0.03 -1.16
N ALA A 175 -23.37 -0.40 -0.62
CA ALA A 175 -22.11 -0.51 -1.34
C ALA A 175 -22.18 -1.35 -2.64
N PRO A 176 -22.89 -2.50 -2.72
CA PRO A 176 -22.96 -3.26 -3.96
C PRO A 176 -23.56 -2.45 -5.12
N GLU A 177 -24.68 -1.76 -4.87
CA GLU A 177 -25.41 -1.01 -5.90
C GLU A 177 -24.70 0.31 -6.25
N LEU A 178 -24.15 0.99 -5.25
CA LEU A 178 -23.29 2.16 -5.46
C LEU A 178 -22.06 1.79 -6.32
N ASN A 179 -21.39 0.67 -6.03
CA ASN A 179 -20.23 0.22 -6.79
C ASN A 179 -20.57 -0.11 -8.25
N ASN A 180 -21.73 -0.72 -8.50
CA ASN A 180 -22.19 -1.00 -9.87
C ASN A 180 -22.43 0.30 -10.64
N THR A 181 -23.13 1.24 -10.02
CA THR A 181 -23.37 2.59 -10.58
C THR A 181 -22.07 3.29 -10.90
N PHE A 182 -21.13 3.32 -9.94
CA PHE A 182 -19.83 3.92 -10.14
C PHE A 182 -19.09 3.31 -11.34
N LYS A 183 -19.07 1.97 -11.46
CA LYS A 183 -18.40 1.30 -12.59
C LYS A 183 -19.02 1.66 -13.94
N GLU A 184 -20.35 1.76 -13.99
CA GLU A 184 -21.06 2.15 -15.20
C GLU A 184 -20.72 3.59 -15.62
N TYR A 185 -20.81 4.54 -14.68
CA TYR A 185 -20.56 5.95 -14.97
C TYR A 185 -19.08 6.29 -15.11
N TRP A 186 -18.18 5.57 -14.46
CA TRP A 186 -16.74 5.79 -14.59
C TRP A 186 -16.29 5.75 -16.06
N VAL A 187 -16.77 4.76 -16.81
CA VAL A 187 -16.47 4.65 -18.23
C VAL A 187 -17.16 5.77 -19.01
N LYS A 188 -18.45 6.05 -18.74
CA LYS A 188 -19.21 7.10 -19.44
C LYS A 188 -18.59 8.49 -19.27
N LEU A 189 -18.17 8.84 -18.05
CA LEU A 189 -17.56 10.12 -17.72
C LEU A 189 -16.22 10.34 -18.46
N ILE A 190 -15.50 9.27 -18.79
CA ILE A 190 -14.22 9.36 -19.51
C ILE A 190 -14.45 9.52 -21.02
N ILE A 191 -15.46 8.84 -21.59
CA ILE A 191 -15.64 8.75 -23.05
C ILE A 191 -16.63 9.77 -23.62
N ASN A 192 -17.53 10.31 -22.81
CA ASN A 192 -18.57 11.23 -23.28
C ASN A 192 -17.99 12.63 -23.48
N GLU A 193 -18.35 13.29 -24.59
CA GLU A 193 -18.00 14.69 -24.85
C GLU A 193 -18.70 15.66 -23.89
N ASP A 194 -19.95 15.35 -23.48
CA ASP A 194 -20.69 16.12 -22.49
C ASP A 194 -20.50 15.55 -21.08
N PHE A 195 -19.34 15.89 -20.50
CA PHE A 195 -19.00 15.51 -19.14
C PHE A 195 -20.02 16.03 -18.12
N GLU A 196 -20.45 17.28 -18.23
CA GLU A 196 -21.28 17.93 -17.20
C GLU A 196 -22.66 17.28 -17.11
N SER A 197 -23.32 17.03 -18.26
CA SER A 197 -24.60 16.33 -18.25
C SER A 197 -24.47 14.91 -17.68
N THR A 198 -23.41 14.18 -18.06
CA THR A 198 -23.15 12.82 -17.56
C THR A 198 -22.89 12.81 -16.05
N TRP A 199 -22.18 13.83 -15.55
CA TRP A 199 -21.91 14.01 -14.13
C TRP A 199 -23.17 14.28 -13.32
N GLN A 200 -24.05 15.16 -13.81
CA GLN A 200 -25.32 15.44 -13.14
C GLN A 200 -26.23 14.20 -13.09
N GLU A 201 -26.27 13.41 -14.16
CA GLU A 201 -27.00 12.13 -14.20
C GLU A 201 -26.43 11.13 -13.20
N PHE A 202 -25.09 10.94 -13.20
CA PHE A 202 -24.41 10.09 -12.24
C PHE A 202 -24.75 10.49 -10.81
N MET A 203 -24.58 11.77 -10.45
CA MET A 203 -24.81 12.25 -9.09
C MET A 203 -26.26 12.12 -8.65
N LYS A 204 -27.22 12.29 -9.57
CA LYS A 204 -28.64 12.05 -9.29
C LYS A 204 -28.88 10.57 -8.96
N GLU A 205 -28.42 9.66 -9.82
CA GLU A 205 -28.63 8.22 -9.61
C GLU A 205 -27.89 7.71 -8.36
N PHE A 206 -26.68 8.22 -8.10
CA PHE A 206 -25.89 7.87 -6.92
C PHE A 206 -26.59 8.29 -5.61
N LYS A 207 -27.26 9.45 -5.63
CA LYS A 207 -28.14 9.92 -4.54
C LYS A 207 -29.38 9.05 -4.37
N GLU A 208 -30.08 8.73 -5.45
CA GLU A 208 -31.25 7.84 -5.41
C GLU A 208 -30.90 6.44 -4.85
N LYS A 209 -29.64 6.02 -4.98
CA LYS A 209 -29.11 4.75 -4.48
C LYS A 209 -28.53 4.82 -3.05
N GLY A 210 -28.66 5.96 -2.38
CA GLY A 210 -28.41 6.08 -0.94
C GLY A 210 -26.98 6.50 -0.55
N ILE A 211 -26.24 7.16 -1.44
CA ILE A 211 -24.89 7.65 -1.09
C ILE A 211 -24.91 8.65 0.07
N ASP A 212 -25.94 9.48 0.19
CA ASP A 212 -26.03 10.52 1.23
C ASP A 212 -26.13 9.87 2.62
N GLU A 213 -26.84 8.74 2.76
CA GLU A 213 -26.92 7.97 4.00
C GLU A 213 -25.58 7.33 4.36
N VAL A 214 -24.84 6.80 3.37
CA VAL A 214 -23.48 6.28 3.57
C VAL A 214 -22.53 7.39 4.03
N ILE A 215 -22.61 8.57 3.40
CA ILE A 215 -21.81 9.75 3.79
C ILE A 215 -22.13 10.14 5.23
N ASN A 216 -23.40 10.22 5.60
CA ASN A 216 -23.83 10.56 6.95
C ASN A 216 -23.32 9.58 8.01
N GLU A 217 -23.45 8.26 7.76
CA GLU A 217 -22.92 7.22 8.65
C GLU A 217 -21.40 7.36 8.84
N ARG A 218 -20.66 7.61 7.75
CA ARG A 218 -19.20 7.80 7.79
C ARG A 218 -18.81 9.09 8.53
N ILE A 219 -19.54 10.19 8.35
CA ILE A 219 -19.31 11.45 9.07
C ILE A 219 -19.59 11.28 10.56
N GLU A 220 -20.68 10.62 10.92
CA GLU A 220 -21.02 10.33 12.32
C GLU A 220 -19.93 9.47 12.98
N TYR A 221 -19.49 8.41 12.29
CA TYR A 221 -18.38 7.58 12.75
C TYR A 221 -17.11 8.43 12.96
N TYR A 222 -16.72 9.22 11.97
CA TYR A 222 -15.52 10.06 12.04
C TYR A 222 -15.56 11.02 13.23
N ASN A 223 -16.68 11.74 13.41
CA ASN A 223 -16.85 12.71 14.50
C ASN A 223 -16.84 12.03 15.87
N THR A 224 -17.32 10.80 15.98
CA THR A 224 -17.44 10.07 17.24
C THR A 224 -16.13 9.39 17.64
N TYR A 225 -15.46 8.75 16.69
CA TYR A 225 -14.36 7.82 16.97
C TYR A 225 -12.98 8.31 16.50
N VAL A 226 -12.92 9.17 15.48
CA VAL A 226 -11.65 9.52 14.82
C VAL A 226 -11.18 10.93 15.15
N LYS A 227 -12.07 11.93 15.16
CA LYS A 227 -11.72 13.35 15.31
C LYS A 227 -11.09 13.74 16.66
N LYS A 228 -10.99 12.81 17.63
CA LYS A 228 -10.58 13.09 19.01
C LYS A 228 -9.22 13.77 19.12
#